data_AF-A0A7Y5UMY4-F1
#
_entry.id   AF-A0A7Y5UMY4-F1
#
_cell.length_a   1.000
_cell.length_b   1.000
_cell.length_c   1.000
_cell.angle_alpha   90.00
_cell.angle_beta   90.00
_cell.angle_gamma   90.00
#
_symmetry.space_group_name_H-M   'P 1'
#
loop_
_entity.id
_entity.type
_entity.pdbx_description
1 polymer ?
#
loop_
_entity_poly.entity_id
_entity_poly.type
_entity_poly.pdbx_seq_one_letter_code
_entity_poly.pdbx_strand_id
1 'polypeptide(L)' 'LRALGRVRPGVAEVQANPRARSAILRVAERTDAEVSP' A
#
# COMPACT_ATOMS: atom_id res chain seq x y z
N LEU A 1 -10.11 -9.63 3.75
CA LEU A 1 -8.88 -9.20 3.04
C LEU A 1 -7.71 -9.38 3.97
N ARG A 2 -6.64 -10.04 3.53
CA ARG A 2 -5.39 -10.17 4.30
C ARG A 2 -4.44 -9.05 3.88
N ALA A 3 -3.95 -8.25 4.83
CA ALA A 3 -2.96 -7.22 4.52
C ALA A 3 -1.61 -7.86 4.16
N LEU A 4 -1.04 -7.46 3.02
CA LEU A 4 0.27 -7.94 2.57
C LEU A 4 1.37 -6.94 2.90
N GLY A 5 1.06 -5.65 2.88
CA GLY A 5 2.04 -4.65 3.27
C GLY A 5 1.68 -3.23 2.91
N ARG A 6 2.62 -2.34 3.24
CA ARG A 6 2.61 -0.93 2.85
C ARG A 6 3.98 -0.53 2.35
N VAL A 7 4.02 0.33 1.34
CA VAL A 7 5.26 0.83 0.75
C VAL A 7 5.22 2.35 0.72
N ARG A 8 6.34 2.98 1.06
CA ARG A 8 6.58 4.42 0.90
C ARG A 8 7.53 4.65 -0.26
N PRO A 9 7.44 5.79 -0.95
CA PRO A 9 8.38 6.12 -2.02
C PRO A 9 9.80 6.29 -1.48
N GLY A 10 10.78 5.93 -2.32
CA GLY A 10 12.19 6.06 -2.00
C GLY A 10 12.68 7.52 -2.07
N VAL A 11 13.89 7.78 -1.58
CA VAL A 11 14.48 9.13 -1.59
C VAL A 11 14.59 9.68 -3.01
N ALA A 12 15.12 8.90 -3.96
CA ALA A 12 15.28 9.33 -5.36
C ALA A 12 13.94 9.68 -6.02
N GLU A 13 12.88 8.91 -5.73
CA GLU A 13 11.53 9.16 -6.24
C GLU A 13 10.94 10.45 -5.68
N VAL A 14 11.13 10.72 -4.38
CA VAL A 14 10.66 11.96 -3.75
C VAL A 14 11.41 13.18 -4.31
N GLN A 15 12.70 13.04 -4.66
CA GLN A 15 13.44 14.13 -5.30
C GLN A 15 12.95 14.41 -6.73
N ALA A 16 12.74 13.36 -7.53
CA ALA A 16 12.23 13.50 -8.90
C ALA A 16 10.76 13.93 -8.95
N ASN A 17 9.97 13.57 -7.93
CA ASN A 17 8.56 13.90 -7.82
C ASN A 17 8.19 14.32 -6.37
N PRO A 18 8.32 15.61 -6.03
CA PRO A 18 8.05 16.11 -4.67
C PRO A 18 6.64 15.81 -4.14
N ARG A 19 5.64 15.66 -5.03
CA ARG A 19 4.26 15.34 -4.63
C ARG A 19 4.11 13.91 -4.09
N ALA A 20 5.07 13.03 -4.37
CA ALA A 20 5.05 11.65 -3.88
C ALA A 20 5.36 11.55 -2.38
N ARG A 21 5.92 12.59 -1.73
CA ARG A 21 6.38 12.55 -0.32
C ARG A 21 5.36 11.97 0.67
N SER A 22 4.06 12.17 0.43
CA SER A 22 2.97 11.68 1.28
C SER A 22 2.29 10.40 0.78
N ALA A 23 2.72 9.84 -0.34
CA ALA A 23 2.12 8.65 -0.93
C ALA A 23 2.36 7.41 -0.06
N ILE A 24 1.32 6.58 0.07
CA ILE A 24 1.40 5.26 0.71
C ILE A 24 0.64 4.27 -0.16
N LEU A 25 1.36 3.30 -0.74
CA LEU A 25 0.78 2.16 -1.42
C LEU A 25 0.40 1.10 -0.38
N ARG A 26 -0.83 0.61 -0.42
CA ARG A 26 -1.34 -0.46 0.45
C ARG A 26 -1.77 -1.62 -0.42
N VAL A 27 -1.33 -2.83 -0.05
CA VAL A 27 -1.67 -4.06 -0.77
C VAL A 27 -2.33 -5.03 0.20
N ALA A 28 -3.43 -5.63 -0.26
CA ALA A 28 -4.12 -6.68 0.44
C ALA A 28 -4.57 -7.74 -0.55
N GLU A 29 -4.59 -8.97 -0.07
CA GLU A 29 -5.09 -10.13 -0.78
C GLU A 29 -6.56 -10.36 -0.42
N ARG A 30 -7.36 -10.74 -1.42
CA ARG A 30 -8.73 -11.19 -1.19
C ARG A 30 -8.68 -12.61 -0.65
N THR A 31 -9.21 -12.78 0.55
CA THR A 31 -9.37 -14.08 1.20
C THR A 31 -10.81 -14.53 1.06
N ASP A 32 -11.03 -15.83 0.92
CA ASP A 32 -12.34 -16.46 1.07
C ASP A 32 -12.70 -16.44 2.56
N ALA A 33 -13.14 -15.29 3.04
CA ALA A 33 -13.71 -15.19 4.37
C ALA A 33 -15.09 -15.86 4.30
N GLU A 34 -15.28 -16.97 5.02
CA GLU A 34 -16.61 -17.49 5.28
C GLU A 34 -17.36 -16.42 6.09
N VAL A 35 -18.33 -15.77 5.44
CA VAL A 35 -19.19 -14.79 6.09
C VAL A 35 -20.22 -15.60 6.88
N SER A 36 -19.88 -15.99 8.10
CA SER A 36 -20.87 -16.58 9.01
C SER A 36 -21.88 -15.48 9.37
N PRO A 37 -23.19 -15.72 9.19
CA PRO A 37 -24.25 -14.75 9.47
C PRO A 37 -24.37 -14.40 10.95
#